data_AF-W5RG37-F1
#
_entry.id   AF-W5RG37-F1
#
_cell.length_a   1.000
_cell.length_b   1.000
_cell.length_c   1.000
_cell.angle_alpha   90.00
_cell.angle_beta   90.00
_cell.angle_gamma   90.00
#
_symmetry.space_group_name_H-M   'P 1'
#
loop_
_entity.id
_entity.type
_entity.pdbx_description
1 polymer ?
#
loop_
_entity_poly.entity_id
_entity_poly.type
_entity_poly.pdbx_seq_one_letter_code
_entity_poly.pdbx_strand_id
1 'polypeptide(L)'
;MFMIIQYFSVQLNYIFMSISLIGGGLICLLCMCQTDMKSLIAYSSVVHMGIVIGGILSMTYWGYSGAYGLMIAHGLCSSGLFCLANIVYERSGSRSLLINRGLLTLMPSLALWWFLLSAMNMAAPPSLNLLSEISLLNSIVMWSWVSMIMLFFISFLGAAYTLY
;
A
#
# COMPACT_ATOMS: atom_id res chain seq x y z
N MET A 1 -24.33 -0.09 27.63
CA MET A 1 -22.98 0.52 27.51
C MET A 1 -22.34 0.21 26.15
N PHE A 2 -22.23 -1.06 25.74
CA PHE A 2 -21.61 -1.44 24.45
C PHE A 2 -22.32 -0.85 23.21
N MET A 3 -23.67 -0.86 23.17
CA MET A 3 -24.46 -0.25 22.08
C MET A 3 -24.26 1.27 21.94
N ILE A 4 -24.06 1.98 23.06
CA ILE A 4 -23.83 3.43 23.05
C ILE A 4 -22.44 3.73 22.47
N ILE A 5 -21.43 2.96 22.88
CA ILE A 5 -20.07 3.07 22.35
C ILE A 5 -20.04 2.79 20.85
N GLN A 6 -20.80 1.79 20.38
CA GLN A 6 -20.90 1.45 18.96
C GLN A 6 -21.59 2.56 18.14
N TYR A 7 -22.61 3.22 18.69
CA TYR A 7 -23.26 4.32 17.98
C TYR A 7 -22.33 5.55 17.83
N PHE A 8 -21.61 5.91 18.90
CA PHE A 8 -20.62 6.97 18.85
C PHE A 8 -19.43 6.63 17.95
N SER A 9 -18.97 5.37 17.92
CA SER A 9 -17.88 4.96 17.06
C SER A 9 -18.24 5.08 15.58
N VAL A 10 -19.46 4.71 15.19
CA VAL A 10 -19.93 4.85 13.80
C VAL A 10 -19.92 6.33 13.36
N GLN A 11 -20.33 7.27 14.24
CA GLN A 11 -20.29 8.70 13.92
C GLN A 11 -18.86 9.24 13.72
N LEU A 12 -17.92 8.85 14.59
CA LEU A 12 -16.52 9.26 14.47
C LEU A 12 -15.82 8.61 13.26
N ASN A 13 -16.22 7.39 12.91
CA ASN A 13 -15.63 6.66 11.79
C ASN A 13 -15.81 7.41 10.46
N TYR A 14 -16.89 8.19 10.27
CA TYR A 14 -17.05 9.00 9.05
C TYR A 14 -15.88 9.96 8.80
N ILE A 15 -15.41 10.64 9.85
CA ILE A 15 -14.32 11.60 9.73
C ILE A 15 -13.02 10.87 9.39
N PHE A 16 -12.66 9.85 10.15
CA PHE A 16 -11.41 9.11 9.94
C PHE A 16 -11.37 8.34 8.63
N MET A 17 -12.50 7.78 8.18
CA MET A 17 -12.63 7.13 6.87
C MET A 17 -12.40 8.10 5.71
N SER A 18 -12.97 9.31 5.80
CA SER A 18 -12.79 10.30 4.75
C SER A 18 -11.33 10.75 4.64
N ILE A 19 -10.66 10.95 5.78
CA ILE A 19 -9.25 11.36 5.84
C ILE A 19 -8.35 10.26 5.30
N SER A 20 -8.60 8.98 5.64
CA SER A 20 -7.77 7.88 5.18
C SER A 20 -7.86 7.68 3.66
N LEU A 21 -9.06 7.77 3.09
CA LEU A 21 -9.26 7.62 1.64
C LEU A 21 -8.69 8.79 0.83
N ILE A 22 -8.99 10.03 1.25
CA ILE A 22 -8.46 11.22 0.56
C ILE A 22 -6.94 11.30 0.73
N GLY A 23 -6.43 11.06 1.94
CA GLY A 23 -5.00 11.04 2.22
C GLY A 23 -4.26 9.97 1.42
N GLY A 24 -4.81 8.76 1.34
CA GLY A 24 -4.27 7.68 0.50
C GLY A 24 -4.16 8.09 -0.97
N GLY A 25 -5.23 8.67 -1.54
CA GLY A 25 -5.23 9.15 -2.92
C GLY A 25 -4.19 10.25 -3.20
N LEU A 26 -4.03 11.20 -2.28
CA LEU A 26 -3.01 12.27 -2.41
C LEU A 26 -1.58 11.72 -2.33
N ILE A 27 -1.32 10.76 -1.44
CA ILE A 27 0.01 10.14 -1.31
C ILE A 27 0.34 9.32 -2.55
N CYS A 28 -0.63 8.65 -3.17
CA CYS A 28 -0.41 7.97 -4.47
C CYS A 28 0.10 8.94 -5.55
N LEU A 29 -0.46 10.15 -5.61
CA LEU A 29 0.00 11.19 -6.56
C LEU A 29 1.40 11.71 -6.21
N LEU A 30 1.70 11.90 -4.93
CA LEU A 30 3.05 12.31 -4.49
C LEU A 30 4.10 11.23 -4.80
N CYS A 31 3.72 9.95 -4.66
CA CYS A 31 4.60 8.81 -4.91
C CYS A 31 5.12 8.79 -6.36
N MET A 32 4.28 9.18 -7.33
CA MET A 32 4.66 9.28 -8.75
C MET A 32 5.77 10.29 -9.03
N CYS A 33 5.81 11.36 -8.24
CA CYS A 33 6.81 12.42 -8.40
C CYS A 33 8.12 12.08 -7.67
N GLN A 34 8.16 11.01 -6.88
CA GLN A 34 9.29 10.73 -6.01
C GLN A 34 10.44 10.07 -6.77
N THR A 35 11.59 10.72 -6.78
CA THR A 35 12.81 10.21 -7.44
C THR A 35 13.68 9.32 -6.55
N ASP A 36 13.49 9.40 -5.24
CA ASP A 36 14.32 8.69 -4.26
C ASP A 36 13.71 7.34 -3.87
N MET A 37 14.49 6.26 -3.97
CA MET A 37 14.00 4.88 -3.76
C MET A 37 13.45 4.65 -2.35
N LYS A 38 14.16 5.07 -1.30
CA LYS A 38 13.73 4.83 0.10
C LYS A 38 12.42 5.55 0.42
N SER A 39 12.25 6.78 -0.07
CA SER A 39 11.00 7.53 0.11
C SER A 39 9.86 7.00 -0.73
N LEU A 40 10.12 6.50 -1.96
CA LEU A 40 9.08 5.88 -2.77
C LEU A 40 8.51 4.64 -2.07
N ILE A 41 9.39 3.78 -1.53
CA ILE A 41 8.98 2.61 -0.74
C ILE A 41 8.19 3.07 0.51
N ALA A 42 8.65 4.09 1.23
CA ALA A 42 7.98 4.61 2.41
C ALA A 42 6.61 5.25 2.12
N TYR A 43 6.45 6.00 1.03
CA TYR A 43 5.14 6.58 0.69
C TYR A 43 4.16 5.51 0.22
N SER A 44 4.62 4.52 -0.54
CA SER A 44 3.78 3.38 -0.91
C SER A 44 3.26 2.61 0.31
N SER A 45 4.06 2.47 1.38
CA SER A 45 3.60 1.80 2.61
C SER A 45 2.52 2.59 3.34
N VAL A 46 2.57 3.92 3.32
CA VAL A 46 1.51 4.76 3.90
C VAL A 46 0.19 4.57 3.15
N VAL A 47 0.21 4.36 1.83
CA VAL A 47 -1.01 4.10 1.04
C VAL A 47 -1.68 2.80 1.49
N HIS A 48 -0.94 1.68 1.54
CA HIS A 48 -1.50 0.40 1.99
C HIS A 48 -2.05 0.49 3.42
N MET A 49 -1.32 1.15 4.32
CA MET A 49 -1.80 1.35 5.70
C MET A 49 -3.01 2.29 5.79
N GLY A 50 -3.15 3.25 4.88
CA GLY A 50 -4.35 4.06 4.75
C GLY A 50 -5.60 3.22 4.45
N ILE A 51 -5.47 2.22 3.57
CA ILE A 51 -6.54 1.25 3.27
C ILE A 51 -6.82 0.36 4.49
N VAL A 52 -5.80 -0.06 5.24
CA VAL A 52 -5.97 -0.84 6.49
C VAL A 52 -6.80 -0.07 7.51
N ILE A 53 -6.46 1.21 7.74
CA ILE A 53 -7.22 2.07 8.66
C ILE A 53 -8.67 2.18 8.17
N GLY A 54 -8.89 2.38 6.87
CA GLY A 54 -10.23 2.40 6.29
C GLY A 54 -11.01 1.09 6.50
N GLY A 55 -10.36 -0.06 6.31
CA GLY A 55 -10.98 -1.36 6.52
C GLY A 55 -11.33 -1.64 7.98
N ILE A 56 -10.48 -1.27 8.93
CA ILE A 56 -10.76 -1.43 10.37
C ILE A 56 -11.95 -0.57 10.80
N LEU A 57 -12.02 0.67 10.31
CA LEU A 57 -13.09 1.61 10.64
C LEU A 57 -14.45 1.24 10.02
N SER A 58 -14.48 0.34 9.02
CA SER A 58 -15.72 -0.26 8.50
C SER A 58 -16.44 -1.16 9.52
N MET A 59 -15.76 -1.61 10.59
CA MET A 59 -16.31 -2.48 11.64
C MET A 59 -16.92 -3.80 11.12
N THR A 60 -16.52 -4.25 9.93
CA THR A 60 -16.96 -5.53 9.35
C THR A 60 -15.94 -6.63 9.61
N TYR A 61 -16.41 -7.88 9.71
CA TYR A 61 -15.51 -9.05 9.85
C TYR A 61 -14.50 -9.14 8.71
N TRP A 62 -14.94 -8.87 7.47
CA TRP A 62 -14.08 -8.80 6.28
C TRP A 62 -13.01 -7.71 6.38
N GLY A 63 -13.35 -6.55 6.96
CA GLY A 63 -12.40 -5.47 7.20
C GLY A 63 -11.31 -5.87 8.19
N TYR A 64 -11.66 -6.54 9.29
CA TYR A 64 -10.67 -6.99 10.29
C TYR A 64 -9.76 -8.10 9.77
N SER A 65 -10.31 -9.10 9.08
CA SER A 65 -9.51 -10.20 8.53
C SER A 65 -8.58 -9.71 7.42
N GLY A 66 -9.07 -8.83 6.54
CA GLY A 66 -8.28 -8.18 5.50
C GLY A 66 -7.17 -7.29 6.06
N ALA A 67 -7.47 -6.48 7.08
CA ALA A 67 -6.50 -5.62 7.75
C ALA A 67 -5.35 -6.43 8.36
N TYR A 68 -5.67 -7.52 9.05
CA TYR A 68 -4.66 -8.41 9.62
C TYR A 68 -3.79 -9.05 8.55
N GLY A 69 -4.40 -9.54 7.47
CA GLY A 69 -3.69 -10.11 6.32
C GLY A 69 -2.73 -9.11 5.67
N LEU A 70 -3.18 -7.87 5.44
CA LEU A 70 -2.36 -6.85 4.78
C LEU A 70 -1.20 -6.42 5.67
N MET A 71 -1.39 -6.29 6.99
CA MET A 71 -0.30 -5.91 7.90
C MET A 71 0.85 -6.93 7.87
N ILE A 72 0.54 -8.22 7.83
CA ILE A 72 1.56 -9.28 7.73
C ILE A 72 2.24 -9.24 6.36
N ALA A 73 1.43 -9.25 5.29
CA ALA A 73 1.93 -9.35 3.93
C ALA A 73 2.76 -8.12 3.54
N HIS A 74 2.27 -6.93 3.87
CA HIS A 74 2.98 -5.67 3.66
C HIS A 74 4.24 -5.56 4.53
N GLY A 75 4.21 -6.03 5.78
CA GLY A 75 5.39 -6.05 6.66
C GLY A 75 6.54 -6.88 6.07
N LEU A 76 6.24 -8.01 5.46
CA LEU A 76 7.23 -8.85 4.77
C LEU A 76 7.73 -8.23 3.47
N CYS A 77 6.81 -7.65 2.67
CA CYS A 77 7.14 -7.07 1.38
C CYS A 77 7.98 -5.78 1.51
N SER A 78 7.54 -4.84 2.35
CA SER A 78 8.21 -3.55 2.54
C SER A 78 9.60 -3.68 3.15
N SER A 79 9.78 -4.56 4.14
CA SER A 79 11.10 -4.82 4.74
C SER A 79 12.08 -5.42 3.74
N GLY A 80 11.62 -6.32 2.87
CA GLY A 80 12.39 -6.84 1.74
C GLY A 80 12.81 -5.74 0.76
N LEU A 81 11.89 -4.86 0.37
CA LEU A 81 12.20 -3.72 -0.52
C LEU A 81 13.20 -2.75 0.11
N PHE A 82 13.09 -2.45 1.41
CA PHE A 82 14.07 -1.61 2.11
C PHE A 82 15.46 -2.25 2.16
N CYS A 83 15.55 -3.57 2.35
CA CYS A 83 16.81 -4.31 2.31
C CYS A 83 17.46 -4.20 0.91
N LEU A 84 16.68 -4.47 -0.14
CA LEU A 84 17.17 -4.36 -1.52
C LEU A 84 17.61 -2.93 -1.87
N ALA A 85 16.83 -1.92 -1.49
CA ALA A 85 17.18 -0.52 -1.72
C ALA A 85 18.50 -0.14 -1.02
N ASN A 86 18.80 -0.76 0.13
CA ASN A 86 20.06 -0.54 0.82
C ASN A 86 21.24 -1.21 0.10
N ILE A 87 21.08 -2.43 -0.40
CA ILE A 87 22.11 -3.12 -1.20
C ILE A 87 22.45 -2.31 -2.45
N VAL A 88 21.43 -1.77 -3.14
CA VAL A 88 21.64 -0.90 -4.30
C VAL A 88 22.38 0.38 -3.90
N TYR A 89 22.02 0.98 -2.77
CA TYR A 89 22.68 2.18 -2.27
C TYR A 89 24.16 1.94 -1.93
N GLU A 90 24.50 0.82 -1.29
CA GLU A 90 25.89 0.46 -0.97
C GLU A 90 26.76 0.26 -2.22
N ARG A 91 26.16 -0.14 -3.35
CA ARG A 91 26.88 -0.35 -4.61
C ARG A 91 27.01 0.90 -5.47
N SER A 92 25.95 1.70 -5.53
CA SER A 92 25.90 2.89 -6.40
C SER A 92 26.33 4.19 -5.69
N GLY A 93 26.28 4.22 -4.35
CA GLY A 93 26.47 5.43 -3.56
C GLY A 93 25.33 6.46 -3.69
N SER A 94 24.26 6.16 -4.42
CA SER A 94 23.17 7.11 -4.71
C SER A 94 21.80 6.52 -4.42
N ARG A 95 20.87 7.38 -3.98
CA ARG A 95 19.49 6.99 -3.63
C ARG A 95 18.48 7.22 -4.75
N SER A 96 18.87 7.96 -5.78
CA SER A 96 17.99 8.35 -6.89
C SER A 96 17.75 7.19 -7.86
N LEU A 97 16.50 6.98 -8.25
CA LEU A 97 16.08 6.01 -9.26
C LEU A 97 16.77 6.24 -10.60
N LEU A 98 16.97 7.49 -11.00
CA LEU A 98 17.58 7.88 -12.29
C LEU A 98 19.00 7.34 -12.48
N ILE A 99 19.84 7.43 -11.44
CA ILE A 99 21.24 6.96 -11.48
C ILE A 99 21.29 5.42 -11.45
N ASN A 100 20.33 4.81 -10.78
CA ASN A 100 20.24 3.36 -10.60
C ASN A 100 19.52 2.64 -11.76
N ARG A 101 19.20 3.36 -12.84
CA ARG A 101 18.67 2.75 -14.07
C ARG A 101 19.72 1.82 -14.67
N GLY A 102 19.29 0.61 -15.07
CA GLY A 102 20.17 -0.36 -15.73
C GLY A 102 20.86 -1.38 -14.81
N LEU A 103 20.58 -1.38 -13.50
CA LEU A 103 21.11 -2.41 -12.57
C LEU A 103 20.70 -3.85 -12.92
N LEU A 104 19.66 -4.01 -13.74
CA LEU A 104 19.21 -5.29 -14.29
C LEU A 104 20.32 -6.08 -15.01
N THR A 105 21.22 -5.39 -15.72
CA THR A 105 22.30 -6.06 -16.47
C THR A 105 23.49 -6.42 -15.58
N LEU A 106 23.69 -5.69 -14.47
CA LEU A 106 24.82 -5.88 -13.56
C LEU A 106 24.55 -7.01 -12.54
N MET A 107 23.31 -7.13 -12.05
CA MET A 107 22.95 -8.08 -10.99
C MET A 107 21.58 -8.73 -11.27
N PRO A 108 21.52 -9.76 -12.13
CA PRO A 108 20.25 -10.37 -12.53
C PRO A 108 19.52 -11.06 -11.37
N SER A 109 20.25 -11.61 -10.40
CA SER A 109 19.63 -12.22 -9.20
C SER A 109 18.95 -11.17 -8.32
N LEU A 110 19.56 -10.00 -8.15
CA LEU A 110 18.97 -8.89 -7.40
C LEU A 110 17.72 -8.35 -8.11
N ALA A 111 17.77 -8.28 -9.44
CA ALA A 111 16.65 -7.84 -10.25
C ALA A 111 15.43 -8.78 -10.16
N LEU A 112 15.65 -10.09 -10.08
CA LEU A 112 14.56 -11.06 -9.87
C LEU A 112 13.87 -10.84 -8.52
N TRP A 113 14.65 -10.68 -7.43
CA TRP A 113 14.08 -10.39 -6.11
C TRP A 113 13.37 -9.04 -6.07
N TRP A 114 13.92 -8.03 -6.76
CA TRP A 114 13.28 -6.72 -6.89
C TRP A 114 11.92 -6.83 -7.57
N PHE A 115 11.85 -7.53 -8.70
CA PHE A 115 10.62 -7.74 -9.45
C PHE A 115 9.58 -8.53 -8.64
N LEU A 116 9.99 -9.61 -7.98
CA LEU A 116 9.08 -10.40 -7.15
C LEU A 116 8.50 -9.57 -6.01
N LEU A 117 9.33 -8.82 -5.29
CA LEU A 117 8.87 -8.01 -4.17
C LEU A 117 8.04 -6.81 -4.64
N SER A 118 8.38 -6.16 -5.75
CA SER A 118 7.54 -5.09 -6.31
C SER A 118 6.20 -5.62 -6.82
N ALA A 119 6.16 -6.81 -7.45
CA ALA A 119 4.93 -7.46 -7.87
C ALA A 119 4.02 -7.84 -6.69
N MET A 120 4.62 -8.30 -5.58
CA MET A 120 3.86 -8.56 -4.34
C MET A 120 3.33 -7.26 -3.74
N ASN A 121 4.07 -6.14 -3.81
CA ASN A 121 3.60 -4.83 -3.34
C ASN A 121 2.43 -4.30 -4.18
N MET A 122 2.46 -4.50 -5.50
CA MET A 122 1.38 -4.15 -6.44
C MET A 122 0.13 -5.06 -6.34
N ALA A 123 0.13 -6.03 -5.42
CA ALA A 123 -0.95 -7.00 -5.27
C ALA A 123 -1.20 -7.84 -6.54
N ALA A 124 -0.15 -8.25 -7.26
CA ALA A 124 -0.30 -9.17 -8.39
C ALA A 124 -0.82 -10.56 -7.91
N PRO A 125 -1.57 -11.33 -8.75
CA PRO A 125 -1.83 -12.73 -8.46
C PRO A 125 -0.49 -13.50 -8.53
N PRO A 126 -0.05 -14.36 -7.58
CA PRO A 126 -0.65 -15.03 -6.42
C PRO A 126 -0.25 -14.45 -5.03
N SER A 127 -0.31 -13.13 -4.84
CA SER A 127 0.16 -12.47 -3.60
C SER A 127 -0.82 -12.51 -2.42
N LEU A 128 -0.28 -12.45 -1.19
CA LEU A 128 -1.06 -12.24 0.04
C LEU A 128 -1.66 -10.82 0.11
N ASN A 129 -0.98 -9.83 -0.50
CA ASN A 129 -1.49 -8.46 -0.60
C ASN A 129 -2.79 -8.42 -1.41
N LEU A 130 -2.89 -9.16 -2.51
CA LEU A 130 -4.14 -9.23 -3.29
C LEU A 130 -5.33 -9.73 -2.47
N LEU A 131 -5.15 -10.85 -1.75
CA LEU A 131 -6.24 -11.44 -0.96
C LEU A 131 -6.74 -10.46 0.13
N SER A 132 -5.80 -9.77 0.78
CA SER A 132 -6.12 -8.79 1.82
C SER A 132 -6.70 -7.50 1.26
N GLU A 133 -6.21 -7.00 0.13
CA GLU A 133 -6.76 -5.82 -0.53
C GLU A 133 -8.18 -6.06 -1.05
N ILE A 134 -8.49 -7.22 -1.63
CA ILE A 134 -9.86 -7.54 -2.08
C ILE A 134 -10.85 -7.52 -0.90
N SER A 135 -10.47 -8.11 0.23
CA SER A 135 -11.33 -8.12 1.42
C SER A 135 -11.52 -6.72 2.02
N LEU A 136 -10.48 -5.88 1.99
CA LEU A 136 -10.54 -4.48 2.41
C LEU A 136 -11.37 -3.60 1.44
N LEU A 137 -11.22 -3.79 0.14
CA LEU A 137 -12.02 -3.07 -0.87
C LEU A 137 -13.51 -3.37 -0.68
N ASN A 138 -13.86 -4.65 -0.50
CA ASN A 138 -15.25 -5.04 -0.26
C ASN A 138 -15.80 -4.41 1.03
N SER A 139 -15.03 -4.37 2.12
CA SER A 139 -15.50 -3.80 3.38
C SER A 139 -15.74 -2.29 3.31
N ILE A 140 -14.89 -1.57 2.59
CA ILE A 140 -15.00 -0.11 2.43
C ILE A 140 -16.16 0.24 1.47
N VAL A 141 -16.36 -0.52 0.39
CA VAL A 141 -17.49 -0.32 -0.53
C VAL A 141 -18.83 -0.57 0.17
N MET A 142 -18.91 -1.55 1.07
CA MET A 142 -20.09 -1.79 1.89
C MET A 142 -20.45 -0.59 2.78
N TRP A 143 -19.47 0.25 3.15
CA TRP A 143 -19.71 1.43 3.96
C TRP A 143 -20.31 2.59 3.15
N SER A 144 -19.80 2.87 1.96
CA SER A 144 -20.46 3.80 1.03
C SER A 144 -20.06 3.54 -0.42
N TRP A 145 -21.04 3.62 -1.33
CA TRP A 145 -20.81 3.50 -2.77
C TRP A 145 -19.87 4.57 -3.33
N VAL A 146 -19.84 5.76 -2.72
CA VAL A 146 -18.97 6.87 -3.14
C VAL A 146 -17.49 6.53 -2.96
N SER A 147 -17.14 5.69 -1.98
CA SER A 147 -15.76 5.27 -1.72
C SER A 147 -15.13 4.51 -2.90
N MET A 148 -15.95 3.90 -3.77
CA MET A 148 -15.48 3.14 -4.93
C MET A 148 -14.59 3.97 -5.87
N ILE A 149 -14.93 5.25 -6.07
CA ILE A 149 -14.17 6.14 -6.96
C ILE A 149 -12.76 6.34 -6.41
N MET A 150 -12.63 6.61 -5.12
CA MET A 150 -11.32 6.82 -4.49
C MET A 150 -10.49 5.55 -4.44
N LEU A 151 -11.11 4.40 -4.17
CA LEU A 151 -10.43 3.11 -4.16
C LEU A 151 -9.88 2.74 -5.55
N PHE A 152 -10.62 3.05 -6.62
CA PHE A 152 -10.14 2.89 -7.98
C PHE A 152 -8.88 3.72 -8.24
N PHE A 153 -8.87 5.00 -7.85
CA PHE A 153 -7.69 5.84 -7.99
C PHE A 153 -6.49 5.31 -7.20
N ILE A 154 -6.69 4.88 -5.95
CA ILE A 154 -5.63 4.38 -5.09
C ILE A 154 -4.99 3.11 -5.70
N SER A 155 -5.80 2.15 -6.12
CA SER A 155 -5.29 0.90 -6.72
C SER A 155 -4.62 1.11 -8.07
N PHE A 156 -5.20 1.94 -8.94
CA PHE A 156 -4.63 2.23 -10.26
C PHE A 156 -3.30 2.99 -10.17
N LEU A 157 -3.25 4.07 -9.38
CA LEU A 157 -2.01 4.81 -9.17
C LEU A 157 -0.99 3.96 -8.41
N GLY A 158 -1.46 3.13 -7.48
CA GLY A 158 -0.73 2.06 -6.79
C GLY A 158 0.16 1.27 -7.73
N ALA A 159 -0.49 0.63 -8.69
CA ALA A 159 0.16 -0.14 -9.74
C ALA A 159 1.17 0.67 -10.55
N ALA A 160 0.79 1.89 -10.93
CA ALA A 160 1.56 2.67 -11.87
C ALA A 160 2.87 3.23 -11.26
N TYR A 161 2.91 3.60 -9.96
CA TYR A 161 4.19 4.01 -9.33
C TYR A 161 5.07 2.82 -8.94
N THR A 162 4.52 1.61 -8.73
CA THR A 162 5.33 0.42 -8.42
C THR A 162 6.03 -0.15 -9.64
N LEU A 163 5.46 0.07 -10.84
CA LEU A 163 6.05 -0.33 -12.11
C LEU A 163 7.12 0.66 -12.60
N TYR A 164 7.05 1.90 -12.13
CA TYR A 164 8.02 2.95 -12.46
C TYR A 164 9.37 2.72 -11.76
#